data_AF-A0A950CC20-F1
#
_entry.id   AF-A0A950CC20-F1
#
_cell.length_a   1.000
_cell.length_b   1.000
_cell.length_c   1.000
_cell.angle_alpha   90.00
_cell.angle_beta   90.00
_cell.angle_gamma   90.00
#
_symmetry.space_group_name_H-M   'P 1'
#
loop_
_entity.id
_entity.type
_entity.pdbx_description
1 polymer ?
#
loop_
_entity_poly.entity_id
_entity_poly.type
_entity_poly.pdbx_seq_one_letter_code
_entity_poly.pdbx_strand_id
1 'polypeptide(L)'
;MFWIGIIVHWLHVFLAIFWFGGVLFVFAVMTPALKASAPPAALEVGAQMGSRLTKVMAPVGGLTILFGIINAIVFGPVKSLDVLWTSAYGVTVLIAFLVAIGLAVLGARTGQVGMAISTATDAQRPLLLERIGRMNGMAVTGFVVVLICMVLMRFGL
;
A
#
# COMPACT_ATOMS: atom_id res chain seq x y z
N MET A 1 -8.90 4.28 28.91
CA MET A 1 -8.24 4.47 27.59
C MET A 1 -7.70 3.17 26.97
N PHE A 2 -7.39 2.13 27.75
CA PHE A 2 -6.90 0.83 27.26
C PHE A 2 -7.75 0.21 26.13
N TRP A 3 -9.07 0.10 26.33
CA TRP A 3 -9.98 -0.47 25.33
C TRP A 3 -9.99 0.29 24.00
N ILE A 4 -9.88 1.63 24.05
CA ILE A 4 -9.82 2.47 22.85
C ILE A 4 -8.53 2.19 22.08
N GLY A 5 -7.39 2.07 22.78
CA GLY A 5 -6.11 1.70 22.15
C GLY A 5 -6.16 0.34 21.46
N ILE A 6 -6.80 -0.66 22.08
CA ILE A 6 -7.02 -1.97 21.46
C ILE A 6 -7.83 -1.84 20.16
N ILE A 7 -8.96 -1.12 20.21
CA ILE A 7 -9.83 -0.93 19.04
C ILE A 7 -9.06 -0.25 17.90
N VAL A 8 -8.33 0.82 18.19
CA VAL A 8 -7.52 1.55 17.20
C VAL A 8 -6.42 0.67 16.61
N HIS A 9 -5.78 -0.16 17.44
CA HIS A 9 -4.78 -1.10 16.97
C HIS A 9 -5.37 -2.15 16.02
N TRP A 10 -6.51 -2.74 16.36
CA TRP A 10 -7.19 -3.70 15.50
C TRP A 10 -7.70 -3.07 14.20
N LEU A 11 -8.21 -1.84 14.24
CA LEU A 11 -8.58 -1.10 13.03
C LEU A 11 -7.38 -0.88 12.12
N HIS A 12 -6.23 -0.46 12.67
CA HIS A 12 -4.98 -0.33 11.91
C HIS A 12 -4.59 -1.65 11.24
N VAL A 13 -4.55 -2.74 12.00
CA VAL A 13 -4.15 -4.07 11.50
C VAL A 13 -5.11 -4.56 10.42
N PHE A 14 -6.42 -4.42 10.63
CA PHE A 14 -7.43 -4.80 9.64
C PHE A 14 -7.25 -4.03 8.31
N LEU A 15 -7.09 -2.71 8.39
CA LEU A 15 -6.89 -1.86 7.21
C LEU A 15 -5.55 -2.15 6.53
N ALA A 16 -4.49 -2.39 7.30
CA ALA A 16 -3.18 -2.79 6.79
C ALA A 16 -3.25 -4.12 6.02
N ILE A 17 -3.92 -5.14 6.57
CA ILE A 17 -4.12 -6.44 5.90
C ILE A 17 -4.92 -6.25 4.62
N PHE A 18 -5.99 -5.46 4.66
CA PHE A 18 -6.80 -5.18 3.48
C PHE A 18 -5.98 -4.47 2.38
N TRP A 19 -5.17 -3.48 2.77
CA TRP A 19 -4.36 -2.72 1.83
C TRP A 19 -3.22 -3.56 1.23
N PHE A 20 -2.40 -4.18 2.09
CA PHE A 20 -1.30 -5.02 1.65
C PHE A 20 -1.80 -6.26 0.89
N GLY A 21 -2.80 -6.96 1.43
CA GLY A 21 -3.41 -8.13 0.81
C GLY A 21 -4.06 -7.80 -0.53
N GLY A 22 -4.72 -6.64 -0.65
CA GLY A 22 -5.28 -6.17 -1.92
C GLY A 22 -4.21 -5.94 -2.99
N VAL A 23 -3.10 -5.31 -2.63
CA VAL A 23 -1.97 -5.09 -3.55
C VAL A 23 -1.31 -6.40 -3.94
N LEU A 24 -1.12 -7.32 -2.97
CA LEU A 24 -0.57 -8.65 -3.23
C LEU A 24 -1.47 -9.47 -4.15
N PHE A 25 -2.79 -9.43 -3.94
CA PHE A 25 -3.78 -10.07 -4.82
C PHE A 25 -3.73 -9.50 -6.25
N VAL A 26 -3.67 -8.16 -6.37
CA VAL A 26 -3.54 -7.50 -7.67
C VAL A 26 -2.26 -7.94 -8.39
N PHE A 27 -1.15 -8.03 -7.67
CA PHE A 27 0.15 -8.40 -8.23
C PHE A 27 0.23 -9.89 -8.60
N ALA A 28 -0.14 -10.78 -7.69
CA ALA A 28 0.08 -12.22 -7.82
C ALA A 28 -1.04 -12.95 -8.58
N VAL A 29 -2.27 -12.43 -8.56
CA VAL A 29 -3.44 -13.12 -9.12
C VAL A 29 -4.04 -12.34 -10.29
N MET A 30 -4.44 -11.09 -10.04
CA MET A 30 -5.19 -10.32 -11.04
C MET A 30 -4.32 -9.94 -12.25
N THR A 31 -3.07 -9.50 -12.02
CA THR A 31 -2.17 -9.07 -13.09
C THR A 31 -1.83 -10.24 -14.04
N PRO A 32 -1.44 -11.44 -13.58
CA PRO A 32 -1.25 -12.59 -14.46
C PRO A 32 -2.52 -13.01 -15.20
N ALA A 33 -3.68 -13.03 -14.52
CA ALA A 33 -4.96 -13.38 -15.15
C ALA A 33 -5.33 -12.43 -16.30
N LEU A 34 -5.13 -11.12 -16.11
CA LEU A 34 -5.36 -10.13 -17.17
C LEU A 34 -4.37 -10.29 -18.34
N LYS A 35 -3.10 -10.59 -18.06
CA LYS A 35 -2.09 -10.83 -19.11
C LYS A 35 -2.38 -12.08 -19.95
N ALA A 36 -3.00 -13.09 -19.36
CA ALA A 36 -3.39 -14.33 -20.04
C ALA A 36 -4.72 -14.22 -20.81
N SER A 37 -5.47 -13.14 -20.63
CA SER A 37 -6.79 -12.95 -21.24
C SER A 37 -6.70 -12.32 -22.64
N ALA A 38 -7.74 -12.50 -23.47
CA ALA A 38 -7.83 -11.82 -24.76
C ALA A 38 -7.80 -10.29 -24.58
N PRO A 39 -7.12 -9.52 -25.45
CA PRO A 39 -6.90 -8.08 -25.24
C PRO A 39 -8.17 -7.25 -24.97
N PRO A 40 -9.31 -7.46 -25.68
CA PRO A 40 -10.53 -6.71 -25.41
C PRO A 40 -11.09 -6.96 -24.00
N ALA A 41 -11.12 -8.23 -23.56
CA ALA A 41 -11.63 -8.62 -22.25
C ALA A 41 -10.71 -8.12 -21.12
N ALA A 42 -9.39 -8.18 -21.31
CA ALA A 42 -8.42 -7.69 -20.35
C ALA A 42 -8.54 -6.17 -20.12
N LEU A 43 -8.81 -5.40 -21.18
CA LEU A 43 -8.99 -3.95 -21.11
C LEU A 43 -10.29 -3.57 -20.39
N GLU A 44 -11.40 -4.22 -20.73
CA GLU A 44 -12.69 -3.95 -20.10
C GLU A 44 -12.67 -4.27 -18.61
N VAL A 45 -12.26 -5.48 -18.24
CA VAL A 45 -12.18 -5.93 -16.85
C VAL A 45 -11.15 -5.11 -16.08
N GLY A 46 -9.98 -4.86 -16.68
CA GLY A 46 -8.91 -4.07 -16.08
C GLY A 46 -9.35 -2.63 -15.76
N ALA A 47 -10.09 -1.97 -16.67
CA ALA A 47 -10.59 -0.62 -16.46
C ALA A 47 -11.66 -0.56 -15.35
N GLN A 48 -12.63 -1.49 -15.37
CA GLN A 48 -13.68 -1.56 -14.34
C GLN A 48 -13.09 -1.85 -12.95
N MET A 49 -12.20 -2.82 -12.85
CA MET A 49 -11.55 -3.18 -11.60
C MET A 49 -10.58 -2.10 -11.12
N GLY A 50 -9.76 -1.52 -12.00
CA GLY A 50 -8.77 -0.50 -11.66
C GLY A 50 -9.39 0.76 -11.05
N SER A 51 -10.53 1.22 -11.60
CA SER A 51 -11.28 2.35 -11.06
C SER A 51 -11.81 2.08 -9.64
N ARG A 52 -12.38 0.89 -9.43
CA ARG A 52 -12.88 0.47 -8.10
C ARG A 52 -11.75 0.30 -7.10
N LEU A 53 -10.66 -0.37 -7.50
CA LEU A 53 -9.48 -0.58 -6.68
C LEU A 53 -8.90 0.75 -6.22
N THR A 54 -8.75 1.74 -7.11
CA THR A 54 -8.21 3.05 -6.74
C THR A 54 -9.09 3.76 -5.72
N LYS A 55 -10.42 3.77 -5.92
CA LYS A 55 -11.38 4.42 -5.02
C LYS A 55 -11.44 3.78 -3.64
N VAL A 56 -11.18 2.47 -3.53
CA VAL A 56 -11.21 1.74 -2.25
C VAL A 56 -9.83 1.73 -1.58
N MET A 57 -8.76 1.46 -2.32
CA MET A 57 -7.41 1.32 -1.76
C MET A 57 -6.84 2.66 -1.26
N ALA A 58 -7.18 3.78 -1.91
CA ALA A 58 -6.70 5.10 -1.47
C ALA A 58 -7.15 5.46 -0.05
N PRO A 59 -8.46 5.44 0.30
CA PRO A 59 -8.89 5.71 1.67
C PRO A 59 -8.42 4.65 2.65
N VAL A 60 -8.39 3.36 2.27
CA VAL A 60 -7.88 2.29 3.16
C VAL A 60 -6.41 2.52 3.50
N GLY A 61 -5.56 2.85 2.52
CA GLY A 61 -4.16 3.16 2.78
C GLY A 61 -3.99 4.41 3.63
N GLY A 62 -4.76 5.48 3.36
CA GLY A 62 -4.76 6.69 4.17
C GLY A 62 -5.16 6.44 5.63
N LEU A 63 -6.23 5.67 5.87
CA LEU A 63 -6.68 5.30 7.20
C LEU A 63 -5.68 4.38 7.91
N THR A 64 -5.04 3.46 7.17
CA THR A 64 -3.97 2.61 7.72
C THR A 64 -2.85 3.46 8.28
N ILE A 65 -2.35 4.43 7.49
CA ILE A 65 -1.29 5.35 7.91
C ILE A 65 -1.75 6.17 9.12
N LEU A 66 -2.95 6.75 9.06
CA LEU A 66 -3.51 7.55 10.15
C LEU A 66 -3.58 6.78 11.47
N PHE A 67 -4.17 5.58 11.47
CA PHE A 67 -4.23 4.77 12.69
C PHE A 67 -2.85 4.26 13.13
N GLY A 68 -1.92 4.08 12.18
CA GLY A 68 -0.52 3.81 12.51
C GLY A 68 0.10 4.96 13.31
N ILE A 69 -0.11 6.20 12.88
CA ILE A 69 0.36 7.40 13.58
C ILE A 69 -0.25 7.49 14.98
N ILE A 70 -1.56 7.26 15.10
CA ILE A 70 -2.25 7.25 16.40
C ILE A 70 -1.66 6.16 17.30
N ASN A 71 -1.41 4.96 16.78
CA ASN A 71 -0.78 3.87 17.54
C ASN A 71 0.64 4.22 17.98
N ALA A 72 1.45 4.87 17.15
CA ALA A 72 2.83 5.21 17.48
C ALA A 72 2.93 6.37 18.49
N ILE A 73 2.12 7.42 18.32
CA ILE A 73 2.22 8.67 19.09
C ILE A 73 1.31 8.64 20.32
N VAL A 74 0.03 8.33 20.15
CA VAL A 74 -0.96 8.43 21.24
C VAL A 74 -0.81 7.24 22.18
N PHE A 75 -0.83 6.03 21.63
CA PHE A 75 -0.79 4.78 22.42
C PHE A 75 0.61 4.16 22.53
N GLY A 76 1.57 4.65 21.75
CA GLY A 76 2.93 4.13 21.68
C GLY A 76 3.96 5.02 22.39
N PRO A 77 5.25 4.68 22.27
CA PRO A 77 6.34 5.32 22.98
C PRO A 77 6.86 6.62 22.31
N VAL A 78 6.39 6.98 21.11
CA VAL A 78 6.85 8.19 20.40
C VAL A 78 6.20 9.43 21.02
N LYS A 79 6.81 9.98 22.07
CA LYS A 79 6.31 11.17 22.79
C LYS A 79 7.05 12.47 22.44
N SER A 80 8.14 12.39 21.70
CA SER A 80 8.88 13.54 21.18
C SER A 80 9.51 13.19 19.83
N LEU A 81 9.90 14.21 19.06
CA LEU A 81 10.58 14.01 17.77
C LEU A 81 11.98 13.39 17.93
N ASP A 82 12.62 13.59 19.08
CA ASP A 82 13.94 13.04 19.37
C ASP A 82 13.94 11.51 19.34
N VAL A 83 12.88 10.88 19.89
CA VAL A 83 12.70 9.42 19.94
C VAL A 83 12.81 8.78 18.55
N LEU A 84 12.42 9.50 17.48
CA LEU A 84 12.48 9.01 16.09
C LEU A 84 13.90 8.75 15.58
N TRP A 85 14.90 9.35 16.23
CA TRP A 85 16.30 9.26 15.82
C TRP A 85 17.19 8.65 16.91
N THR A 86 16.75 8.69 18.17
CA THR A 86 17.54 8.20 19.32
C THR A 86 17.15 6.80 19.79
N SER A 87 15.99 6.27 19.36
CA SER A 87 15.54 4.92 19.70
C SER A 87 15.40 4.04 18.46
N ALA A 88 15.72 2.75 18.60
CA ALA A 88 15.51 1.76 17.54
C ALA A 88 14.04 1.80 17.07
N TYR A 89 13.10 1.67 18.02
CA TYR A 89 11.65 1.74 17.75
C TYR A 89 11.24 3.00 16.97
N GLY A 90 11.76 4.17 17.34
CA GLY A 90 11.44 5.40 16.64
C GLY A 90 11.96 5.42 15.20
N VAL A 91 13.16 4.87 14.97
CA VAL A 91 13.74 4.74 13.63
C VAL A 91 12.93 3.75 12.78
N THR A 92 12.50 2.60 13.33
CA THR A 92 11.66 1.65 12.58
C THR A 92 10.27 2.20 12.27
N VAL A 93 9.66 2.94 13.20
CA VAL A 93 8.42 3.70 12.97
C VAL A 93 8.60 4.71 11.82
N LEU A 94 9.69 5.48 11.85
CA LEU A 94 9.97 6.49 10.83
C LEU A 94 10.14 5.86 9.45
N ILE A 95 10.95 4.80 9.34
CA ILE A 95 11.15 4.06 8.10
C ILE A 95 9.81 3.52 7.59
N ALA A 96 9.00 2.90 8.47
CA ALA A 96 7.69 2.37 8.10
C ALA A 96 6.78 3.45 7.54
N PHE A 97 6.72 4.65 8.14
CA PHE A 97 5.90 5.74 7.63
C PHE A 97 6.42 6.30 6.31
N LEU A 98 7.72 6.50 6.16
CA LEU A 98 8.30 6.99 4.90
C LEU A 98 7.99 6.04 3.75
N VAL A 99 8.15 4.73 3.97
CA VAL A 99 7.83 3.71 2.98
C VAL A 99 6.32 3.64 2.73
N ALA A 100 5.47 3.67 3.76
CA ALA A 100 4.01 3.63 3.60
C ALA A 100 3.47 4.84 2.82
N ILE A 101 3.99 6.05 3.08
CA ILE A 101 3.66 7.25 2.30
C ILE A 101 4.13 7.10 0.86
N GLY A 102 5.35 6.60 0.65
CA GLY A 102 5.86 6.27 -0.68
C GLY A 102 4.97 5.29 -1.44
N LEU A 103 4.44 4.27 -0.76
CA LEU A 103 3.49 3.30 -1.32
C LEU A 103 2.15 3.94 -1.69
N ALA A 104 1.63 4.84 -0.85
CA ALA A 104 0.40 5.58 -1.17
C ALA A 104 0.57 6.44 -2.43
N VAL A 105 1.71 7.15 -2.54
CA VAL A 105 2.05 7.94 -3.74
C VAL A 105 2.21 7.02 -4.96
N LEU A 106 2.94 5.92 -4.81
CA LEU A 106 3.14 4.94 -5.88
C LEU A 106 1.82 4.36 -6.37
N GLY A 107 0.91 4.01 -5.45
CA GLY A 107 -0.43 3.51 -5.78
C GLY A 107 -1.28 4.52 -6.55
N ALA A 108 -1.26 5.80 -6.14
CA ALA A 108 -1.92 6.87 -6.88
C ALA A 108 -1.36 7.03 -8.30
N ARG A 109 -0.03 6.95 -8.46
CA ARG A 109 0.63 6.96 -9.78
C ARG A 109 0.27 5.74 -10.61
N THR A 110 0.20 4.54 -10.02
CA THR A 110 -0.22 3.32 -10.73
C THR A 110 -1.65 3.47 -11.26
N GLY A 111 -2.56 4.03 -10.46
CA GLY A 111 -3.93 4.33 -10.88
C GLY A 111 -3.99 5.29 -12.08
N GLN A 112 -3.19 6.37 -12.06
CA GLN A 112 -3.08 7.31 -13.18
C GLN A 112 -2.58 6.64 -14.47
N VAL A 113 -1.54 5.79 -14.37
CA VAL A 113 -1.01 5.03 -15.52
C VAL A 113 -2.04 4.02 -16.03
N GLY A 114 -2.77 3.37 -15.12
CA GLY A 114 -3.85 2.45 -15.46
C GLY A 114 -4.98 3.11 -16.24
N MET A 115 -5.38 4.33 -15.86
CA MET A 115 -6.37 5.10 -16.61
C MET A 115 -5.87 5.51 -18.00
N ALA A 116 -4.57 5.77 -18.16
CA ALA A 116 -4.01 6.14 -19.47
C ALA A 116 -4.03 4.99 -20.49
N ILE A 117 -4.19 3.73 -20.04
CA ILE A 117 -4.26 2.56 -20.94
C ILE A 117 -5.54 2.58 -21.79
N SER A 118 -6.66 3.07 -21.25
CA SER A 118 -7.94 3.05 -21.98
C SER A 118 -7.94 3.95 -23.21
N THR A 119 -7.11 5.00 -23.21
CA THR A 119 -6.95 5.95 -24.32
C THR A 119 -5.66 5.75 -25.11
N ALA A 120 -4.80 4.82 -24.69
CA ALA A 120 -3.52 4.54 -25.36
C ALA A 120 -3.72 3.79 -26.69
N THR A 121 -2.86 4.10 -27.65
CA THR A 121 -2.75 3.38 -28.93
C THR A 121 -2.23 1.95 -28.71
N ASP A 122 -2.52 1.04 -29.63
CA ASP A 122 -2.07 -0.36 -29.53
C ASP A 122 -0.55 -0.50 -29.42
N ALA A 123 0.21 0.41 -30.03
CA ALA A 123 1.67 0.45 -29.92
C ALA A 123 2.17 0.85 -28.52
N GLN A 124 1.41 1.66 -27.77
CA GLN A 124 1.80 2.17 -26.44
C GLN A 124 1.35 1.25 -25.29
N ARG A 125 0.28 0.46 -25.49
CA ARG A 125 -0.32 -0.40 -24.46
C ARG A 125 0.66 -1.38 -23.81
N PRO A 126 1.54 -2.10 -24.55
CA PRO A 126 2.48 -3.04 -23.94
C PRO A 126 3.43 -2.37 -22.95
N LEU A 127 3.94 -1.19 -23.30
CA LEU A 127 4.86 -0.40 -22.46
C LEU A 127 4.19 0.07 -21.16
N LEU A 128 2.92 0.48 -21.23
CA LEU A 128 2.15 0.89 -20.05
C LEU A 128 1.86 -0.29 -19.12
N LEU A 129 1.52 -1.45 -19.67
CA LEU A 129 1.29 -2.69 -18.90
C LEU A 129 2.57 -3.16 -18.20
N GLU A 130 3.72 -3.10 -18.88
CA GLU A 130 5.01 -3.40 -18.27
C GLU A 130 5.33 -2.44 -17.11
N ARG A 131 5.10 -1.13 -17.33
CA ARG A 131 5.29 -0.11 -16.29
C ARG A 131 4.43 -0.37 -15.06
N ILE A 132 3.16 -0.72 -15.22
CA ILE A 132 2.28 -1.08 -14.11
C ILE A 132 2.80 -2.33 -13.38
N GLY A 133 3.23 -3.35 -14.12
CA GLY A 133 3.83 -4.55 -13.53
C GLY A 133 5.02 -4.23 -12.64
N ARG A 134 5.94 -3.39 -13.12
CA ARG A 134 7.10 -2.92 -12.35
C ARG A 134 6.69 -2.10 -11.12
N MET A 135 5.70 -1.21 -11.26
CA MET A 135 5.18 -0.42 -10.13
C MET A 135 4.52 -1.29 -9.06
N ASN A 136 3.73 -2.30 -9.45
CA ASN A 136 3.17 -3.26 -8.50
C ASN A 136 4.25 -4.10 -7.81
N GLY A 137 5.29 -4.50 -8.53
CA GLY A 137 6.46 -5.17 -7.94
C GLY A 137 7.15 -4.32 -6.88
N MET A 138 7.44 -3.05 -7.20
CA MET A 138 8.00 -2.09 -6.22
C MET A 138 7.08 -1.91 -5.01
N ALA A 139 5.76 -1.87 -5.23
CA ALA A 139 4.80 -1.75 -4.14
C ALA A 139 4.85 -2.96 -3.19
N VAL A 140 4.88 -4.18 -3.74
CA VAL A 140 5.03 -5.41 -2.92
C VAL A 140 6.32 -5.39 -2.12
N THR A 141 7.45 -5.01 -2.72
CA THR A 141 8.72 -4.86 -1.98
C THR A 141 8.61 -3.85 -0.85
N GLY A 142 8.01 -2.69 -1.09
CA GLY A 142 7.82 -1.69 -0.03
C GLY A 142 6.91 -2.19 1.08
N PHE A 143 5.85 -2.94 0.78
CA PHE A 143 5.01 -3.55 1.81
C PHE A 143 5.75 -4.60 2.64
N VAL A 144 6.64 -5.39 2.02
CA VAL A 144 7.50 -6.33 2.75
C VAL A 144 8.40 -5.57 3.73
N VAL A 145 8.99 -4.44 3.32
CA VAL A 145 9.77 -3.58 4.22
C VAL A 145 8.93 -3.08 5.38
N VAL A 146 7.72 -2.57 5.12
CA VAL A 146 6.79 -2.12 6.18
C VAL A 146 6.43 -3.27 7.12
N LEU A 147 6.15 -4.46 6.60
CA LEU A 147 5.84 -5.64 7.40
C LEU A 147 7.01 -6.03 8.31
N ILE A 148 8.24 -5.98 7.79
CA ILE A 148 9.46 -6.21 8.60
C ILE A 148 9.53 -5.18 9.73
N CYS A 149 9.33 -3.88 9.44
CA CYS A 149 9.31 -2.84 10.48
C CYS A 149 8.23 -3.11 11.54
N MET A 150 7.03 -3.56 11.15
CA MET A 150 5.97 -3.92 12.11
C MET A 150 6.36 -5.08 13.02
N VAL A 151 7.03 -6.10 12.46
CA VAL A 151 7.56 -7.22 13.24
C VAL A 151 8.67 -6.74 14.19
N LEU A 152 9.59 -5.89 13.73
CA LEU A 152 10.66 -5.34 14.57
C LEU A 152 10.10 -4.52 15.74
N MET A 153 9.11 -3.65 15.48
CA MET A 153 8.44 -2.86 16.51
C MET A 153 7.80 -3.71 17.61
N ARG A 154 7.34 -4.94 17.27
CA ARG A 154 6.80 -5.88 18.27
C ARG A 154 7.85 -6.30 19.30
N PHE A 155 9.13 -6.31 18.91
CA PHE A 155 10.27 -6.60 19.78
C PHE A 155 10.91 -5.34 20.39
N GLY A 156 10.30 -4.16 20.20
CA GLY A 156 10.83 -2.88 20.67
C GLY A 156 11.99 -2.33 19.83
N LEU A 157 12.19 -2.88 18.64
CA LEU A 157 13.21 -2.47 17.68
C LEU A 157 12.69 -1.49 16.64
#